data_AF-A0A0L1JM96-F1
#
_entry.id   AF-A0A0L1JM96-F1
#
_cell.length_a   1.000
_cell.length_b   1.000
_cell.length_c   1.000
_cell.angle_alpha   90.00
_cell.angle_beta   90.00
_cell.angle_gamma   90.00
#
_symmetry.space_group_name_H-M   'P 1'
#
loop_
_entity.id
_entity.type
_entity.pdbx_description
1 polymer ?
#
loop_
_entity_poly.entity_id
_entity_poly.type
_entity_poly.pdbx_seq_one_letter_code
_entity_poly.pdbx_strand_id
1 'polypeptide(L)' 'MLGYLIMAALTVVPFWMFLPRFNLPSWFAIFSLTPFTVIPLLWIMAYRDQIKIPGIDK' A
#
# COMPACT_ATOMS: atom_id res chain seq x y z
N MET A 1 -27.05 -5.09 3.05
CA MET A 1 -25.80 -5.86 2.91
C MET A 1 -24.79 -5.24 1.94
N LEU A 2 -25.22 -4.80 0.74
CA LEU A 2 -24.31 -4.36 -0.34
C LEU A 2 -23.41 -3.15 0.01
N GLY A 3 -23.90 -2.19 0.81
CA GLY A 3 -23.13 -0.98 1.15
C GLY A 3 -21.83 -1.23 1.92
N TYR A 4 -21.78 -2.27 2.76
CA TYR A 4 -20.57 -2.61 3.51
C TYR A 4 -19.45 -3.15 2.60
N LEU A 5 -19.80 -3.87 1.55
CA LEU A 5 -18.84 -4.36 0.55
C LEU A 5 -18.23 -3.21 -0.26
N ILE A 6 -19.03 -2.19 -0.58
CA ILE A 6 -18.57 -1.00 -1.31
C ILE A 6 -17.59 -0.20 -0.44
N MET A 7 -17.93 0.05 0.83
CA MET A 7 -17.04 0.73 1.79
C MET A 7 -15.71 -0.03 1.98
N ALA A 8 -15.75 -1.35 2.09
CA ALA A 8 -14.54 -2.17 2.20
C ALA A 8 -13.71 -2.15 0.91
N ALA A 9 -14.35 -2.19 -0.27
CA ALA A 9 -13.64 -2.08 -1.54
C ALA A 9 -12.99 -0.69 -1.70
N LEU A 10 -13.68 0.38 -1.31
CA LEU A 10 -13.16 1.75 -1.43
C LEU A 10 -11.93 2.00 -0.55
N THR A 11 -11.75 1.23 0.52
CA THR A 11 -10.56 1.33 1.39
C THR A 11 -9.46 0.35 0.97
N VAL A 12 -9.79 -0.88 0.57
CA VAL A 12 -8.78 -1.90 0.21
C VAL A 12 -8.20 -1.68 -1.19
N VAL A 13 -9.02 -1.32 -2.18
CA VAL A 13 -8.60 -1.11 -3.57
C VAL A 13 -7.53 -0.03 -3.74
N PRO A 14 -7.64 1.19 -3.16
CA PRO A 14 -6.59 2.19 -3.30
C PRO A 14 -5.26 1.69 -2.70
N PHE A 15 -5.30 0.99 -1.56
CA PHE A 15 -4.11 0.40 -0.96
C PHE A 15 -3.42 -0.63 -1.87
N TRP A 16 -4.20 -1.48 -2.53
CA TRP A 16 -3.66 -2.44 -3.50
C TRP A 16 -3.04 -1.76 -4.72
N MET A 17 -3.54 -0.59 -5.12
CA MET A 17 -2.97 0.19 -6.21
C MET A 17 -1.66 0.90 -5.82
N PHE A 18 -1.49 1.27 -4.56
CA PHE A 18 -0.25 1.87 -4.07
C PHE A 18 0.91 0.85 -3.96
N LEU A 19 0.65 -0.37 -3.51
CA LEU A 19 1.67 -1.43 -3.36
C LEU A 19 2.61 -1.62 -4.57
N PRO A 20 2.11 -1.80 -5.80
CA PRO A 20 2.98 -2.00 -6.97
C PRO A 20 3.73 -0.72 -7.36
N ARG A 21 3.17 0.47 -7.11
CA ARG A 21 3.85 1.75 -7.39
C ARG A 21 5.09 1.95 -6.52
N PHE A 22 5.07 1.39 -5.31
CA PHE A 22 6.21 1.44 -4.40
C PHE A 22 7.10 0.20 -4.51
N ASN A 23 6.99 -0.66 -5.53
CA ASN A 23 7.86 -1.84 -5.68
C ASN A 23 7.91 -2.71 -4.40
N LEU A 24 6.76 -2.82 -3.70
CA LEU A 24 6.62 -3.58 -2.47
C LEU A 24 6.29 -5.05 -2.82
N PRO A 25 6.86 -6.03 -2.09
CA PRO A 25 6.58 -7.45 -2.33
C PRO A 25 5.09 -7.76 -2.20
N SER A 26 4.50 -8.57 -3.08
CA SER A 26 3.05 -8.87 -3.06
C SER A 26 2.53 -9.46 -1.72
N TRP A 27 3.41 -10.05 -0.90
CA TRP A 27 3.08 -10.48 0.47
C TRP A 27 2.66 -9.32 1.40
N PHE A 28 3.07 -8.07 1.12
CA PHE A 28 2.62 -6.88 1.86
C PHE A 28 1.14 -6.55 1.63
N ALA A 29 0.49 -7.10 0.61
CA ALA A 29 -0.95 -6.96 0.40
C ALA A 29 -1.78 -7.51 1.56
N ILE A 30 -1.26 -8.49 2.29
CA ILE A 30 -1.93 -9.08 3.46
C ILE A 30 -2.03 -8.05 4.60
N PHE A 31 -1.04 -7.17 4.75
CA PHE A 31 -1.09 -6.13 5.76
C PHE A 31 -2.21 -5.13 5.46
N SER A 32 -2.46 -4.78 4.19
CA SER A 32 -3.53 -3.83 3.80
C SER A 32 -4.95 -4.26 4.18
N LEU A 33 -5.16 -5.53 4.50
CA LEU A 33 -6.46 -6.06 4.93
C LEU A 33 -6.81 -5.64 6.36
N THR A 34 -5.80 -5.27 7.16
CA THR A 34 -5.95 -4.89 8.56
C THR A 34 -5.81 -3.38 8.69
N PRO A 35 -6.84 -2.63 9.10
CA PRO A 35 -6.80 -1.16 9.13
C PRO A 35 -5.69 -0.58 10.04
N PHE A 36 -5.18 -1.37 11.00
CA PHE A 36 -4.08 -0.96 11.88
C PHE A 36 -2.71 -0.86 11.18
N THR A 37 -2.52 -1.52 10.05
CA THR A 37 -1.21 -1.59 9.38
C THR A 37 -0.99 -0.39 8.44
N VAL A 38 -2.02 0.44 8.25
CA VAL A 38 -1.99 1.62 7.39
C VAL A 38 -0.87 2.58 7.79
N ILE A 39 -0.74 2.88 9.09
CA ILE A 39 0.27 3.80 9.62
C ILE A 39 1.70 3.32 9.30
N PRO A 40 2.11 2.09 9.66
CA PRO A 40 3.45 1.60 9.33
C PRO A 40 3.66 1.42 7.81
N LEU A 41 2.62 1.08 7.04
CA LEU A 41 2.75 0.96 5.58
C LEU A 41 3.00 2.31 4.90
N LEU A 42 2.29 3.36 5.34
CA LEU A 42 2.52 4.73 4.90
C LEU A 42 3.94 5.21 5.28
N TRP A 43 4.43 4.83 6.45
CA TRP A 43 5.81 5.10 6.88
C TRP A 43 6.82 4.45 5.93
N ILE A 44 6.67 3.16 5.62
CA ILE A 44 7.54 2.45 4.69
C ILE A 44 7.51 3.10 3.29
N MET A 45 6.34 3.49 2.80
CA MET A 45 6.20 4.20 1.52
C MET A 45 6.93 5.55 1.53
N ALA A 46 6.74 6.37 2.58
CA ALA A 46 7.40 7.67 2.72
C ALA A 46 8.93 7.54 2.83
N TYR A 47 9.44 6.54 3.54
CA TYR A 47 10.88 6.29 3.62
C TYR A 47 11.45 5.78 2.30
N ARG A 48 10.74 4.89 1.59
CA ARG A 48 11.20 4.39 0.28
C ARG A 48 11.16 5.46 -0.81
N ASP A 49 10.23 6.40 -0.74
CA ASP A 49 10.18 7.57 -1.63
C ASP A 49 11.41 8.48 -1.46
N GLN A 50 11.91 8.62 -0.22
CA GLN A 50 13.13 9.37 0.06
C GLN A 50 14.41 8.62 -0.36
N ILE A 51 14.36 7.29 -0.46
CA ILE A 51 15.48 6.46 -0.90
C ILE A 51 15.45 6.41 -2.45
N LYS A 52 15.88 7.50 -3.09
CA LYS A 52 16.36 7.45 -4.48
C LYS A 52 17.66 6.65 -4.50
N ILE A 53 17.68 5.50 -5.17
CA ILE A 53 18.91 4.71 -5.33
C ILE A 53 19.54 5.15 -6.65
N PRO A 54 20.54 6.05 -6.65
CA PRO A 54 21.14 6.51 -7.90
C PRO A 54 21.70 5.31 -8.69
N GLY A 55 21.05 4.97 -9.82
CA GLY A 55 21.47 3.91 -10.74
C GLY A 55 20.46 2.77 -10.99
N ILE A 56 19.34 2.68 -10.27
CA ILE A 56 18.24 1.72 -10.54
C ILE A 56 17.04 2.40 -11.23
N ASP A 57 16.78 3.65 -10.87
CA ASP A 57 15.72 4.49 -11.39
C ASP A 57 16.21 5.24 -12.65
N LYS A 58 15.82 4.73 -13.82
CA LYS A 58 15.92 5.42 -15.12
C LYS A 58 14.64 6.18 -15.41
#